data_AF-A0A7R9VYR3-F1
#
_entry.id   AF-A0A7R9VYR3-F1
#
_cell.length_a   1.000
_cell.length_b   1.000
_cell.length_c   1.000
_cell.angle_alpha   90.00
_cell.angle_beta   90.00
_cell.angle_gamma   90.00
#
_symmetry.space_group_name_H-M   'P 1'
#
loop_
_entity.id
_entity.type
_entity.pdbx_description
1 polymer ?
#
loop_
_entity_poly.entity_id
_entity_poly.type
_entity_poly.pdbx_seq_one_letter_code
_entity_poly.pdbx_strand_id
1 'polypeptide(L)'
;CTLKGRRRETQMSTKLARQAQKRHERKRLGGMNGMEERGEKIYSMPLYDMRGAKHKIRHPPRVHIARGYHRHLHFLNEGRAVICISDWQYETETQCHFWEQAAIVLTAELGEELFERAIVLVAGDMASSNNEVLGRASDDVPNIQWLRDSIPQGDVFMLYGNHDDMDESHFRMVNPSSELHCLLPHGGSIEAPLRKSDITKAKRDCTEVASLSSATSPSDESGYGIEVSRTNEAQKSRSDVVEGMKKENKTTSRKRQNRTKKGKQWSKQNPAQARMANFIGELDCISTSTAKNAEPTLRIGAVHGIPSSHDQGLKKIEREQYFEALNGVCSSPIDVLVTHSNPRLPGHEGRVHGDDAPRILDEFLRSAASLHVHGHMHTDPVVSVLAEGKVVVNSDCRIVAFAPANKRTDSCDKR
;
A
#
# COMPACT_ATOMS: atom_id res chain seq x y z
N CYS A 1 -8.71 -24.49 17.07
CA CYS A 1 -7.36 -25.04 16.82
C CYS A 1 -7.11 -26.30 17.65
N THR A 2 -6.89 -27.46 17.01
CA THR A 2 -6.60 -28.71 17.71
C THR A 2 -5.12 -28.78 18.14
N LEU A 3 -4.81 -29.48 19.23
CA LEU A 3 -3.43 -29.70 19.72
C LEU A 3 -2.47 -30.28 18.64
N LYS A 4 -3.02 -31.00 17.65
CA LYS A 4 -2.25 -31.52 16.50
C LYS A 4 -1.82 -30.41 15.52
N GLY A 5 -2.61 -29.35 15.37
CA GLY A 5 -2.27 -28.17 14.55
C GLY A 5 -1.07 -27.42 15.13
N ARG A 6 -1.12 -27.07 16.43
CA ARG A 6 -0.04 -26.36 17.13
C ARG A 6 1.31 -27.07 17.03
N ARG A 7 1.35 -28.41 17.17
CA ARG A 7 2.61 -29.17 17.03
C ARG A 7 3.24 -29.07 15.63
N ARG A 8 2.42 -29.01 14.57
CA ARG A 8 2.91 -28.87 13.18
C ARG A 8 3.44 -27.46 12.91
N GLU A 9 2.77 -26.45 13.42
CA GLU A 9 3.22 -25.05 13.35
C GLU A 9 4.59 -24.88 14.00
N THR A 10 4.78 -25.40 15.22
CA THR A 10 6.07 -25.34 15.92
C THR A 10 7.20 -26.03 15.14
N GLN A 11 6.94 -27.21 14.55
CA GLN A 11 7.95 -27.94 13.77
C GLN A 11 8.38 -27.20 12.50
N MET A 12 7.44 -26.60 11.76
CA MET A 12 7.77 -25.85 10.54
C MET A 12 8.38 -24.48 10.83
N SER A 13 7.94 -23.77 11.88
CA SER A 13 8.62 -22.57 12.38
C SER A 13 10.09 -22.90 12.70
N THR A 14 10.32 -24.02 13.39
CA THR A 14 11.68 -24.52 13.66
C THR A 14 12.43 -24.87 12.37
N LYS A 15 11.76 -25.41 11.35
CA LYS A 15 12.38 -25.74 10.05
C LYS A 15 12.75 -24.49 9.26
N LEU A 16 11.87 -23.49 9.18
CA LEU A 16 12.12 -22.20 8.54
C LEU A 16 13.28 -21.47 9.25
N ALA A 17 13.24 -21.41 10.58
CA ALA A 17 14.32 -20.86 11.40
C ALA A 17 15.64 -21.60 11.16
N ARG A 18 15.64 -22.95 11.16
CA ARG A 18 16.83 -23.76 10.84
C ARG A 18 17.32 -23.55 9.41
N GLN A 19 16.42 -23.37 8.45
CA GLN A 19 16.79 -23.13 7.05
C GLN A 19 17.42 -21.75 6.88
N ALA A 20 16.88 -20.73 7.53
CA ALA A 20 17.47 -19.40 7.61
C ALA A 20 18.84 -19.43 8.33
N GLN A 21 18.92 -20.12 9.48
CA GLN A 21 20.15 -20.27 10.24
C GLN A 21 21.24 -21.04 9.48
N LYS A 22 20.93 -22.20 8.88
CA LYS A 22 21.90 -22.96 8.06
C LYS A 22 22.42 -22.14 6.89
N ARG A 23 21.60 -21.25 6.32
CA ARG A 23 22.04 -20.32 5.27
C ARG A 23 22.97 -19.25 5.83
N HIS A 24 22.62 -18.67 6.98
CA HIS A 24 23.48 -17.72 7.67
C HIS A 24 24.84 -18.34 8.02
N GLU A 25 24.85 -19.58 8.51
CA GLU A 25 26.07 -20.36 8.78
C GLU A 25 26.86 -20.66 7.52
N ARG A 26 26.22 -21.05 6.40
CA ARG A 26 26.91 -21.21 5.11
C ARG A 26 27.53 -19.91 4.60
N LYS A 27 26.86 -18.77 4.79
CA LYS A 27 27.42 -17.44 4.47
C LYS A 27 28.64 -17.13 5.36
N ARG A 28 28.63 -17.52 6.64
CA ARG A 28 29.77 -17.33 7.56
C ARG A 28 30.94 -18.28 7.28
N LEU A 29 30.65 -19.55 7.00
CA LEU A 29 31.66 -20.62 6.82
C LEU A 29 32.26 -20.64 5.41
N GLY A 30 31.56 -20.10 4.40
CA GLY A 30 32.08 -19.92 3.05
C GLY A 30 33.11 -18.78 2.96
N GLY A 31 34.06 -18.73 3.90
CA GLY A 31 35.06 -17.68 4.06
C GLY A 31 35.57 -17.09 2.75
N MET A 32 35.30 -15.78 2.59
CA MET A 32 36.27 -14.76 2.22
C MET A 32 37.32 -15.08 1.13
N ASN A 33 36.94 -15.75 0.05
CA ASN A 33 37.69 -15.61 -1.20
C ASN A 33 37.24 -14.33 -1.93
N GLY A 34 37.70 -13.19 -1.40
CA GLY A 34 38.31 -12.08 -2.16
C GLY A 34 37.58 -11.40 -3.32
N MET A 35 36.33 -11.73 -3.65
CA MET A 35 35.55 -10.98 -4.62
C MET A 35 34.29 -10.44 -3.94
N GLU A 36 34.41 -9.20 -3.50
CA GLU A 36 33.30 -8.34 -3.13
C GLU A 36 32.34 -8.24 -4.35
N GLU A 37 31.37 -9.15 -4.46
CA GLU A 37 30.24 -9.00 -5.39
C GLU A 37 29.41 -7.80 -4.92
N ARG A 38 29.86 -6.60 -5.30
CA ARG A 38 29.28 -5.28 -5.03
C ARG A 38 28.02 -5.02 -5.87
N GLY A 39 27.11 -5.99 -5.93
CA GLY A 39 25.87 -5.89 -6.70
C GLY A 39 24.62 -5.91 -5.82
N GLU A 40 23.53 -5.36 -6.34
CA GLU A 40 22.20 -5.57 -5.79
C GLU A 40 21.85 -7.07 -5.83
N LYS A 41 21.27 -7.59 -4.74
CA LYS A 41 20.90 -8.99 -4.63
C LYS A 41 19.52 -9.11 -4.01
N ILE A 42 18.70 -10.01 -4.56
CA ILE A 42 17.39 -10.35 -4.03
C ILE A 42 17.37 -11.82 -3.66
N TYR A 43 17.09 -12.12 -2.40
CA TYR A 43 16.89 -13.49 -1.92
C TYR A 43 15.40 -13.74 -1.74
N SER A 44 14.88 -14.82 -2.31
CA SER A 44 13.47 -15.16 -2.20
C SER A 44 13.26 -16.39 -1.33
N MET A 45 12.24 -16.34 -0.48
CA MET A 45 11.84 -17.44 0.41
C MET A 45 10.32 -17.63 0.31
N PRO A 46 9.85 -18.82 -0.12
CA PRO A 46 8.42 -19.10 -0.16
C PRO A 46 7.87 -19.28 1.25
N LEU A 47 6.66 -18.77 1.48
CA LEU A 47 5.86 -19.11 2.65
C LEU A 47 4.99 -20.32 2.33
N TYR A 48 4.51 -21.00 3.37
CA TYR A 48 3.76 -22.24 3.21
C TYR A 48 2.39 -22.14 3.86
N ASP A 49 1.36 -22.48 3.09
CA ASP A 49 0.03 -22.68 3.66
C ASP A 49 -0.02 -24.06 4.32
N MET A 50 -0.19 -24.06 5.65
CA MET A 50 -0.18 -25.25 6.48
C MET A 50 -1.58 -25.81 6.73
N ARG A 51 -2.62 -25.13 6.21
CA ARG A 51 -4.01 -25.57 6.36
C ARG A 51 -4.28 -26.81 5.50
N GLY A 52 -5.36 -27.51 5.81
CA GLY A 52 -5.78 -28.71 5.07
C GLY A 52 -6.01 -28.42 3.58
N ALA A 53 -5.90 -29.44 2.73
CA ALA A 53 -5.93 -29.28 1.26
C ALA A 53 -7.15 -28.50 0.72
N LYS A 54 -8.29 -28.52 1.44
CA LYS A 54 -9.51 -27.78 1.06
C LYS A 54 -9.39 -26.26 1.18
N HIS A 55 -8.52 -25.76 2.07
CA HIS A 55 -8.37 -24.33 2.35
C HIS A 55 -6.98 -23.82 1.92
N LYS A 56 -6.32 -24.57 1.03
CA LYS A 56 -4.95 -24.26 0.64
C LYS A 56 -4.94 -23.14 -0.40
N ILE A 57 -4.28 -22.04 -0.06
CA ILE A 57 -4.01 -20.95 -0.99
C ILE A 57 -3.06 -21.45 -2.08
N ARG A 58 -3.49 -21.28 -3.33
CA ARG A 58 -2.78 -21.77 -4.51
C ARG A 58 -1.40 -21.11 -4.67
N HIS A 59 -1.33 -19.81 -4.37
CA HIS A 59 -0.15 -18.98 -4.55
C HIS A 59 0.19 -18.28 -3.23
N PRO A 60 0.77 -18.98 -2.24
CA PRO A 60 1.13 -18.35 -0.98
C PRO A 60 2.16 -17.23 -1.22
N PRO A 61 2.16 -16.16 -0.40
CA PRO A 61 3.11 -15.08 -0.55
C PRO A 61 4.56 -15.53 -0.43
N ARG A 62 5.47 -14.68 -0.91
CA ARG A 62 6.91 -14.90 -0.83
C ARG A 62 7.58 -13.71 -0.15
N VAL A 63 8.61 -14.00 0.64
CA VAL A 63 9.48 -12.97 1.24
C VAL A 63 10.70 -12.78 0.35
N HIS A 64 10.97 -11.53 0.00
CA HIS A 64 12.10 -11.09 -0.80
C HIS A 64 12.98 -10.17 0.05
N ILE A 65 14.25 -10.52 0.23
CA ILE A 65 15.24 -9.70 0.93
C ILE A 65 16.15 -9.05 -0.10
N ALA A 66 15.99 -7.74 -0.29
CA ALA A 66 16.74 -6.90 -1.20
C ALA A 66 17.93 -6.25 -0.46
N ARG A 67 19.16 -6.56 -0.88
CA ARG A 67 20.41 -6.03 -0.32
C ARG A 67 21.23 -5.32 -1.37
N GLY A 68 22.04 -4.35 -0.95
CA GLY A 68 22.90 -3.56 -1.85
C GLY A 68 22.21 -2.33 -2.45
N TYR A 69 20.90 -2.15 -2.20
CA TYR A 69 20.10 -1.07 -2.77
C TYR A 69 20.33 0.31 -2.12
N HIS A 70 21.13 0.42 -1.06
CA HIS A 70 21.45 1.69 -0.39
C HIS A 70 22.19 2.71 -1.28
N ARG A 71 22.72 2.26 -2.43
CA ARG A 71 23.30 3.12 -3.46
C ARG A 71 22.25 3.86 -4.28
N HIS A 72 21.07 3.25 -4.45
CA HIS A 72 19.92 3.87 -5.12
C HIS A 72 18.96 4.52 -4.12
N LEU A 73 18.86 3.94 -2.92
CA LEU A 73 17.94 4.34 -1.87
C LEU A 73 18.74 4.85 -0.67
N HIS A 74 19.22 6.10 -0.76
CA HIS A 74 20.16 6.66 0.22
C HIS A 74 19.62 6.70 1.66
N PHE A 75 18.30 6.81 1.83
CA PHE A 75 17.66 6.75 3.14
C PHE A 75 17.91 5.44 3.90
N LEU A 76 18.28 4.35 3.21
CA LEU A 76 18.65 3.08 3.85
C LEU A 76 19.96 3.19 4.65
N ASN A 77 20.80 4.21 4.40
CA ASN A 77 22.03 4.43 5.16
C ASN A 77 21.76 4.91 6.60
N GLU A 78 20.55 5.42 6.87
CA GLU A 78 20.12 5.81 8.21
C GLU A 78 19.80 4.61 9.12
N GLY A 79 19.76 3.40 8.56
CA GLY A 79 19.73 2.17 9.34
C GLY A 79 18.33 1.66 9.69
N ARG A 80 17.27 2.14 9.03
CA ARG A 80 15.94 1.50 9.08
C ARG A 80 15.71 0.65 7.84
N ALA A 81 15.17 -0.56 8.04
CA ALA A 81 14.68 -1.38 6.93
C ALA A 81 13.34 -0.81 6.41
N VAL A 82 13.10 -0.97 5.12
CA VAL A 82 11.79 -0.68 4.50
C VAL A 82 11.18 -1.98 4.02
N ILE A 83 9.97 -2.30 4.45
CA ILE A 83 9.25 -3.52 4.10
C ILE A 83 8.00 -3.15 3.31
N CYS A 84 7.87 -3.66 2.09
CA CYS A 84 6.73 -3.40 1.22
C CYS A 84 5.84 -4.64 1.13
N ILE A 85 4.53 -4.45 1.24
CA ILE A 85 3.49 -5.49 1.15
C ILE A 85 2.28 -4.94 0.42
N SER A 86 1.57 -5.78 -0.34
CA SER A 86 0.25 -5.45 -0.90
C SER A 86 -0.45 -6.71 -1.40
N ASP A 87 -1.74 -6.56 -1.71
CA ASP A 87 -2.56 -7.57 -2.39
C ASP A 87 -2.62 -8.89 -1.61
N TRP A 88 -2.85 -8.77 -0.30
CA TRP A 88 -3.12 -9.90 0.59
C TRP A 88 -4.61 -9.97 0.85
N GLN A 89 -5.39 -10.11 -0.22
CA GLN A 89 -6.84 -10.29 -0.20
C GLN A 89 -7.24 -11.67 0.37
N TYR A 90 -6.78 -11.96 1.59
CA TYR A 90 -7.13 -13.13 2.38
C TYR A 90 -7.85 -12.71 3.65
N GLU A 91 -8.58 -13.62 4.30
CA GLU A 91 -9.10 -13.38 5.66
C GLU A 91 -7.97 -13.03 6.63
N THR A 92 -8.25 -12.22 7.65
CA THR A 92 -7.26 -11.71 8.61
C THR A 92 -6.42 -12.84 9.23
N GLU A 93 -7.03 -13.96 9.62
CA GLU A 93 -6.33 -15.11 10.19
C GLU A 93 -5.29 -15.71 9.23
N THR A 94 -5.59 -15.67 7.93
CA THR A 94 -4.69 -16.13 6.87
C THR A 94 -3.50 -15.20 6.72
N GLN A 95 -3.76 -13.90 6.74
CA GLN A 95 -2.73 -12.88 6.69
C GLN A 95 -1.79 -13.02 7.88
N CYS A 96 -2.34 -13.12 9.10
CA CYS A 96 -1.57 -13.38 10.33
C CYS A 96 -0.69 -14.64 10.19
N HIS A 97 -1.27 -15.75 9.72
CA HIS A 97 -0.53 -17.01 9.54
C HIS A 97 0.66 -16.89 8.57
N PHE A 98 0.51 -16.17 7.45
CA PHE A 98 1.63 -15.92 6.55
C PHE A 98 2.63 -14.92 7.13
N TRP A 99 2.13 -13.88 7.81
CA TRP A 99 2.99 -12.89 8.44
C TRP A 99 3.86 -13.47 9.55
N GLU A 100 3.34 -14.36 10.40
CA GLU A 100 4.12 -15.04 11.43
C GLU A 100 5.32 -15.80 10.84
N GLN A 101 5.11 -16.48 9.71
CA GLN A 101 6.21 -17.13 8.98
C GLN A 101 7.18 -16.12 8.39
N ALA A 102 6.66 -15.02 7.84
CA ALA A 102 7.49 -13.97 7.27
C ALA A 102 8.33 -13.25 8.33
N ALA A 103 7.77 -12.96 9.50
CA ALA A 103 8.45 -12.34 10.63
C ALA A 103 9.67 -13.18 11.04
N ILE A 104 9.54 -14.50 11.14
CA ILE A 104 10.70 -15.39 11.41
C ILE A 104 11.82 -15.21 10.37
N VAL A 105 11.45 -15.12 9.08
CA VAL A 105 12.41 -14.92 8.00
C VAL A 105 13.05 -13.54 8.06
N LEU A 106 12.24 -12.51 8.27
CA LEU A 106 12.65 -11.11 8.36
C LEU A 106 13.57 -10.89 9.56
N THR A 107 13.22 -11.39 10.74
CA THR A 107 14.08 -11.35 11.93
C THR A 107 15.40 -12.08 11.70
N ALA A 108 15.38 -13.25 11.06
CA ALA A 108 16.60 -14.01 10.80
C ALA A 108 17.54 -13.33 9.78
N GLU A 109 16.99 -12.63 8.78
CA GLU A 109 17.78 -11.98 7.74
C GLU A 109 18.14 -10.53 8.10
N LEU A 110 17.24 -9.76 8.69
CA LEU A 110 17.47 -8.36 9.06
C LEU A 110 18.10 -8.22 10.45
N GLY A 111 17.85 -9.16 11.36
CA GLY A 111 18.06 -8.98 12.79
C GLY A 111 16.82 -8.41 13.47
N GLU A 112 16.62 -8.80 14.73
CA GLU A 112 15.44 -8.43 15.54
C GLU A 112 15.27 -6.91 15.66
N GLU A 113 16.34 -6.19 16.03
CA GLU A 113 16.29 -4.74 16.20
C GLU A 113 15.89 -4.01 14.90
N LEU A 114 16.44 -4.41 13.75
CA LEU A 114 16.13 -3.79 12.46
C LEU A 114 14.71 -4.10 11.99
N PHE A 115 14.22 -5.31 12.28
CA PHE A 115 12.86 -5.70 11.97
C PHE A 115 11.84 -4.94 12.83
N GLU A 116 12.03 -4.90 14.15
CA GLU A 116 11.11 -4.22 15.07
C GLU A 116 10.99 -2.72 14.83
N ARG A 117 12.01 -2.11 14.21
CA ARG A 117 12.09 -0.68 13.89
C ARG A 117 11.84 -0.38 12.42
N ALA A 118 11.40 -1.36 11.62
CA ALA A 118 11.21 -1.16 10.19
C ALA A 118 10.14 -0.10 9.88
N ILE A 119 10.19 0.47 8.68
CA ILE A 119 9.07 1.19 8.07
C ILE A 119 8.35 0.19 7.15
N VAL A 120 7.05 -0.01 7.34
CA VAL A 120 6.25 -0.89 6.51
C VAL A 120 5.31 -0.09 5.64
N LEU A 121 5.33 -0.37 4.35
CA LEU A 121 4.53 0.29 3.33
C LEU A 121 3.54 -0.72 2.76
N VAL A 122 2.26 -0.48 3.02
CA VAL A 122 1.13 -1.30 2.60
C VAL A 122 0.46 -0.63 1.39
N ALA A 123 0.71 -1.17 0.19
CA ALA A 123 0.22 -0.61 -1.07
C ALA A 123 -1.14 -1.19 -1.48
N GLY A 124 -2.10 -1.21 -0.55
CA GLY A 124 -3.51 -1.56 -0.79
C GLY A 124 -3.83 -3.05 -0.93
N ASP A 125 -5.14 -3.31 -1.01
CA ASP A 125 -5.79 -4.60 -1.19
C ASP A 125 -5.40 -5.62 -0.12
N MET A 126 -5.62 -5.21 1.13
CA MET A 126 -5.42 -6.03 2.33
C MET A 126 -6.75 -6.56 2.89
N ALA A 127 -7.88 -6.24 2.28
CA ALA A 127 -9.19 -6.70 2.71
C ALA A 127 -9.64 -7.97 1.96
N SER A 128 -10.35 -8.84 2.68
CA SER A 128 -11.08 -9.96 2.07
C SER A 128 -12.21 -10.44 2.98
N SER A 129 -13.45 -10.29 2.52
CA SER A 129 -14.61 -10.93 3.12
C SER A 129 -14.74 -12.35 2.56
N ASN A 130 -14.13 -13.30 3.28
CA ASN A 130 -14.09 -14.74 2.99
C ASN A 130 -13.18 -15.13 1.80
N ASN A 131 -12.18 -15.97 2.08
CA ASN A 131 -11.17 -16.44 1.12
C ASN A 131 -11.73 -17.17 -0.12
N GLU A 132 -12.98 -17.65 -0.05
CA GLU A 132 -13.63 -18.38 -1.14
C GLU A 132 -14.29 -17.46 -2.17
N VAL A 133 -14.51 -16.20 -1.81
CA VAL A 133 -15.16 -15.21 -2.67
C VAL A 133 -14.09 -14.40 -3.39
N LEU A 134 -14.28 -14.19 -4.70
CA LEU A 134 -13.40 -13.34 -5.50
C LEU A 134 -14.17 -12.12 -6.01
N GLY A 135 -13.45 -11.02 -6.18
CA GLY A 135 -13.99 -9.79 -6.77
C GLY A 135 -14.77 -8.94 -5.77
N ARG A 136 -15.76 -8.17 -6.22
CA ARG A 136 -16.43 -7.18 -5.35
C ARG A 136 -17.12 -7.75 -4.12
N ALA A 137 -17.46 -9.03 -4.17
CA ALA A 137 -18.11 -9.70 -3.05
C ALA A 137 -17.11 -10.11 -1.96
N SER A 138 -15.79 -9.98 -2.21
CA SER A 138 -14.73 -10.11 -1.21
C SER A 138 -14.23 -8.75 -0.72
N ASP A 139 -14.75 -7.63 -1.22
CA ASP A 139 -14.38 -6.30 -0.70
C ASP A 139 -14.76 -6.23 0.79
N ASP A 140 -13.89 -5.64 1.62
CA ASP A 140 -14.09 -5.51 3.07
C ASP A 140 -13.22 -4.39 3.65
N VAL A 141 -13.34 -4.12 4.94
CA VAL A 141 -12.44 -3.22 5.67
C VAL A 141 -11.13 -3.95 6.01
N PRO A 142 -9.94 -3.45 5.60
CA PRO A 142 -8.68 -4.11 5.91
C PRO A 142 -8.34 -3.99 7.40
N ASN A 143 -8.10 -5.12 8.08
CA ASN A 143 -7.62 -5.11 9.46
C ASN A 143 -6.08 -5.15 9.48
N ILE A 144 -5.43 -4.01 9.69
CA ILE A 144 -3.96 -3.91 9.78
C ILE A 144 -3.41 -3.88 11.21
N GLN A 145 -4.28 -4.07 12.22
CA GLN A 145 -3.90 -3.94 13.63
C GLN A 145 -2.81 -4.95 14.02
N TRP A 146 -2.94 -6.20 13.57
CA TRP A 146 -1.97 -7.27 13.80
C TRP A 146 -0.59 -6.93 13.22
N LEU A 147 -0.54 -6.26 12.06
CA LEU A 147 0.70 -5.88 11.39
C LEU A 147 1.40 -4.78 12.20
N ARG A 148 0.64 -3.78 12.66
CA ARG A 148 1.14 -2.72 13.54
C ARG A 148 1.70 -3.30 14.84
N ASP A 149 0.97 -4.21 15.48
CA ASP A 149 1.38 -4.79 16.76
C ASP A 149 2.64 -5.65 16.64
N SER A 150 2.90 -6.20 15.45
CA SER A 150 4.11 -6.99 15.18
C SER A 150 5.38 -6.17 14.98
N ILE A 151 5.26 -4.83 14.91
CA ILE A 151 6.38 -3.90 14.68
C ILE A 151 6.31 -2.75 15.70
N PRO A 152 6.48 -3.07 17.00
CA PRO A 152 6.15 -2.14 18.09
C PRO A 152 7.05 -0.90 18.16
N GLN A 153 8.22 -0.92 17.53
CA GLN A 153 9.16 0.20 17.49
C GLN A 153 9.30 0.79 16.07
N GLY A 154 8.42 0.40 15.16
CA GLY A 154 8.45 0.83 13.77
C GLY A 154 7.20 1.61 13.41
N ASP A 155 7.04 1.83 12.11
CA ASP A 155 5.90 2.54 11.56
C ASP A 155 5.28 1.71 10.44
N VAL A 156 3.96 1.64 10.41
CA VAL A 156 3.16 1.03 9.35
C VAL A 156 2.39 2.16 8.67
N PHE A 157 2.58 2.28 7.36
CA PHE A 157 1.88 3.23 6.52
C PHE A 157 1.10 2.49 5.45
N MET A 158 -0.20 2.79 5.32
CA MET A 158 -1.09 2.15 4.38
C MET A 158 -1.80 3.15 3.48
N LEU A 159 -2.15 2.68 2.29
CA LEU A 159 -3.19 3.26 1.45
C LEU A 159 -4.23 2.20 1.13
N TYR A 160 -5.42 2.64 0.72
CA TYR A 160 -6.47 1.75 0.24
C TYR A 160 -6.21 1.36 -1.22
N GLY A 161 -6.40 0.09 -1.51
CA GLY A 161 -6.53 -0.42 -2.87
C GLY A 161 -7.98 -0.39 -3.35
N ASN A 162 -8.24 -1.00 -4.51
CA ASN A 162 -9.57 -0.94 -5.12
C ASN A 162 -10.55 -1.98 -4.56
N HIS A 163 -10.08 -2.88 -3.70
CA HIS A 163 -10.88 -3.88 -2.99
C HIS A 163 -11.07 -3.55 -1.50
N ASP A 164 -10.36 -2.55 -0.98
CA ASP A 164 -10.50 -2.13 0.42
C ASP A 164 -11.66 -1.14 0.60
N ASP A 165 -12.54 -1.40 1.56
CA ASP A 165 -13.52 -0.43 2.08
C ASP A 165 -12.90 0.42 3.19
N MET A 166 -13.30 1.70 3.25
CA MET A 166 -12.79 2.62 4.26
C MET A 166 -13.51 2.45 5.59
N ASP A 167 -12.80 2.67 6.70
CA ASP A 167 -13.36 2.69 8.04
C ASP A 167 -12.85 3.88 8.86
N GLU A 168 -13.71 4.42 9.71
CA GLU A 168 -13.39 5.62 10.51
C GLU A 168 -12.25 5.39 11.51
N SER A 169 -12.08 4.16 12.00
CA SER A 169 -11.01 3.82 12.93
C SER A 169 -9.62 3.97 12.32
N HIS A 170 -9.49 3.82 11.00
CA HIS A 170 -8.21 3.98 10.31
C HIS A 170 -7.70 5.43 10.35
N PHE A 171 -8.59 6.42 10.41
CA PHE A 171 -8.18 7.83 10.58
C PHE A 171 -7.60 8.12 11.96
N ARG A 172 -7.98 7.34 12.96
CA ARG A 172 -7.51 7.49 14.33
C ARG A 172 -6.32 6.59 14.63
N MET A 173 -5.95 5.72 13.68
CA MET A 173 -4.84 4.82 13.85
C MET A 173 -3.53 5.58 13.69
N VAL A 174 -2.74 5.62 14.76
CA VAL A 174 -1.41 6.21 14.79
C VAL A 174 -0.35 5.14 15.06
N ASN A 175 0.85 5.41 14.56
CA ASN A 175 2.03 4.61 14.81
C ASN A 175 2.59 4.89 16.20
N PRO A 176 2.79 3.87 17.05
CA PRO A 176 3.33 4.09 18.40
C PRO A 176 4.72 4.73 18.42
N SER A 177 5.54 4.50 17.38
CA SER A 177 6.92 4.98 17.33
C SER A 177 7.04 6.45 16.92
N SER A 178 6.25 6.90 15.93
CA SER A 178 6.35 8.25 15.37
C SER A 178 5.18 9.17 15.73
N GLU A 179 4.12 8.63 16.32
CA GLU A 179 2.83 9.30 16.55
C GLU A 179 2.14 9.76 15.24
N LEU A 180 2.67 9.38 14.07
CA LEU A 180 2.09 9.68 12.76
C LEU A 180 0.92 8.75 12.46
N HIS A 181 -0.06 9.25 11.70
CA HIS A 181 -1.16 8.43 11.21
C HIS A 181 -0.66 7.26 10.35
N CYS A 182 -1.26 6.09 10.52
CA CYS A 182 -0.97 4.92 9.69
C CYS A 182 -1.51 5.10 8.26
N LEU A 183 -2.61 5.84 8.09
CA LEU A 183 -3.19 6.08 6.77
C LEU A 183 -2.45 7.22 6.06
N LEU A 184 -1.91 6.96 4.87
CA LEU A 184 -1.25 7.97 4.04
C LEU A 184 -2.29 8.93 3.42
N PRO A 185 -1.99 10.24 3.28
CA PRO A 185 -2.89 11.18 2.62
C PRO A 185 -3.02 10.90 1.13
N HIS A 186 -4.22 11.04 0.57
CA HIS A 186 -4.46 10.88 -0.87
C HIS A 186 -4.02 12.14 -1.61
N GLY A 187 -3.03 12.03 -2.49
CA GLY A 187 -2.52 13.20 -3.21
C GLY A 187 -1.53 14.04 -2.40
N GLY A 188 -1.17 13.60 -1.19
CA GLY A 188 -0.24 14.28 -0.30
C GLY A 188 0.97 13.43 0.10
N SER A 189 1.72 13.90 1.10
CA SER A 189 2.87 13.20 1.66
C SER A 189 3.03 13.41 3.16
N ILE A 190 3.73 12.49 3.83
CA ILE A 190 4.14 12.60 5.23
C ILE A 190 5.67 12.55 5.37
N GLU A 191 6.20 13.00 6.51
CA GLU A 191 7.63 12.89 6.85
C GLU A 191 7.82 11.90 8.00
N ALA A 192 8.31 10.69 7.71
CA ALA A 192 8.57 9.67 8.71
C ALA A 192 10.03 9.77 9.23
N PRO A 193 10.28 9.74 10.55
CA PRO A 193 11.65 9.83 11.08
C PRO A 193 12.48 8.59 10.70
N LEU A 194 13.69 8.77 10.20
CA LEU A 194 14.59 7.65 9.87
C LEU A 194 15.43 7.18 11.05
N ARG A 195 15.51 7.97 12.11
CA ARG A 195 16.18 7.60 13.36
C ARG A 195 15.16 7.45 14.48
N LYS A 196 15.50 6.60 15.46
CA LYS A 196 14.70 6.53 16.67
C LYS A 196 14.91 7.86 17.38
N SER A 197 13.86 8.66 17.49
CA SER A 197 13.84 9.72 18.48
C SER A 197 14.07 9.05 19.82
N ASP A 198 15.07 9.52 20.57
CA ASP A 198 15.22 9.17 21.98
C ASP A 198 14.02 9.75 22.74
N ILE A 199 12.84 9.19 22.51
CA ILE A 199 11.64 9.45 23.28
C ILE A 199 11.89 8.73 24.60
N THR A 200 12.71 9.36 25.44
CA THR A 200 12.61 9.18 26.88
C THR A 200 11.14 9.26 27.21
N LYS A 201 10.57 8.19 27.76
CA LYS A 201 9.16 7.99 28.15
C LYS A 201 8.61 9.18 28.94
N ALA A 202 8.32 10.29 28.28
CA ALA A 202 7.56 11.39 28.82
C ALA A 202 6.11 10.95 28.71
N LYS A 203 5.66 10.27 29.77
CA LYS A 203 4.28 9.85 30.01
C LYS A 203 3.39 11.10 29.85
N ARG A 204 2.82 11.33 28.67
CA ARG A 204 1.84 12.39 28.42
C ARG A 204 0.46 11.83 28.70
N ASP A 205 -0.21 12.39 29.70
CA ASP A 205 -1.64 12.20 29.95
C ASP A 205 -2.43 12.83 28.81
N CYS A 206 -2.78 12.04 27.80
CA CYS A 206 -3.68 12.45 26.72
C CYS A 206 -5.14 12.22 27.13
N THR A 207 -5.68 13.11 27.95
CA THR A 207 -7.12 13.33 28.12
C THR A 207 -7.45 14.68 27.50
N GLU A 208 -7.78 14.72 26.21
CA GLU A 208 -8.63 15.76 25.57
C GLU A 208 -8.61 15.65 24.04
N VAL A 209 -9.27 14.62 23.47
CA VAL A 209 -9.81 14.71 22.10
C VAL A 209 -11.10 13.89 22.03
N ALA A 210 -12.12 14.28 22.79
CA ALA A 210 -13.44 13.64 22.78
C ALA A 210 -14.56 14.70 22.74
N SER A 211 -14.47 15.65 21.80
CA SER A 211 -15.51 16.69 21.65
C SER A 211 -15.70 17.09 20.19
N LEU A 212 -16.05 16.15 19.31
CA LEU A 212 -16.49 16.45 17.93
C LEU A 212 -17.71 15.65 17.46
N SER A 213 -18.47 15.04 18.36
CA SER A 213 -19.69 14.28 18.02
C SER A 213 -20.92 14.78 18.78
N SER A 214 -21.44 15.93 18.39
CA SER A 214 -22.82 16.35 18.71
C SER A 214 -23.35 17.35 17.68
N ALA A 215 -23.53 16.89 16.44
CA ALA A 215 -24.42 17.56 15.49
C ALA A 215 -25.76 16.82 15.46
N THR A 216 -26.75 17.51 16.00
CA THR A 216 -28.18 17.19 16.12
C THR A 216 -28.83 16.89 14.76
N SER A 217 -29.59 15.79 14.70
CA SER A 217 -30.51 15.47 13.60
C SER A 217 -31.77 16.33 13.71
N PRO A 218 -32.26 16.96 12.63
CA PRO A 218 -33.64 17.42 12.57
C PRO A 218 -34.54 16.28 12.09
N SER A 219 -35.51 15.94 12.92
CA SER A 219 -36.70 15.18 12.58
C SER A 219 -37.63 16.06 11.75
N ASP A 220 -37.99 15.63 10.54
CA ASP A 220 -39.18 16.13 9.85
C ASP A 220 -39.98 14.95 9.29
N GLU A 221 -41.18 14.80 9.84
CA GLU A 221 -42.29 14.03 9.30
C GLU A 221 -43.03 14.84 8.22
N SER A 222 -43.33 14.19 7.10
CA SER A 222 -44.55 14.30 6.28
C SER A 222 -44.23 13.63 4.93
N GLY A 223 -45.06 12.79 4.31
CA GLY A 223 -46.51 12.67 4.38
C GLY A 223 -47.03 12.80 2.95
N TYR A 224 -47.42 11.65 2.37
CA TYR A 224 -48.28 11.46 1.19
C TYR A 224 -47.79 11.73 -0.25
N GLY A 225 -47.89 10.65 -1.06
CA GLY A 225 -48.66 10.68 -2.30
C GLY A 225 -47.86 10.53 -3.60
N ILE A 226 -47.76 9.32 -4.17
CA ILE A 226 -47.58 9.15 -5.62
C ILE A 226 -48.49 8.03 -6.14
N GLU A 227 -49.38 8.45 -7.04
CA GLU A 227 -50.31 7.67 -7.84
C GLU A 227 -49.66 6.84 -8.96
N VAL A 228 -50.50 5.94 -9.45
CA VAL A 228 -50.35 4.89 -10.44
C VAL A 228 -50.16 5.39 -11.89
N SER A 229 -49.28 4.70 -12.63
CA SER A 229 -49.22 4.40 -14.07
C SER A 229 -49.54 5.45 -15.14
N ARG A 230 -48.67 5.53 -16.17
CA ARG A 230 -49.07 5.39 -17.59
C ARG A 230 -47.86 5.13 -18.51
N THR A 231 -48.02 4.11 -19.34
CA THR A 231 -47.24 3.78 -20.54
C THR A 231 -47.45 4.84 -21.63
N ASN A 232 -46.45 5.05 -22.48
CA ASN A 232 -46.66 5.41 -23.89
C ASN A 232 -45.41 5.03 -24.72
N GLU A 233 -45.60 4.03 -25.57
CA GLU A 233 -44.85 3.84 -26.81
C GLU A 233 -45.36 4.85 -27.85
N ALA A 234 -44.47 5.47 -28.63
CA ALA A 234 -44.73 5.81 -30.03
C ALA A 234 -43.46 6.29 -30.78
N GLN A 235 -43.12 5.52 -31.82
CA GLN A 235 -42.76 5.92 -33.18
C GLN A 235 -41.73 7.05 -33.44
N LYS A 236 -40.52 6.60 -33.77
CA LYS A 236 -39.88 6.66 -35.12
C LYS A 236 -40.30 7.80 -36.07
N SER A 237 -39.34 8.68 -36.39
CA SER A 237 -39.20 9.23 -37.74
C SER A 237 -37.72 9.48 -38.06
N ARG A 238 -37.29 8.94 -39.20
CA ARG A 238 -36.01 9.21 -39.89
C ARG A 238 -36.10 10.55 -40.62
N SER A 239 -35.02 11.31 -40.63
CA SER A 239 -34.66 12.17 -41.76
C SER A 239 -33.14 12.33 -41.83
N ASP A 240 -32.69 12.59 -43.07
CA ASP A 240 -31.40 12.23 -43.64
C ASP A 240 -30.24 13.19 -43.35
N VAL A 241 -29.05 12.60 -43.40
CA VAL A 241 -27.82 13.03 -44.08
C VAL A 241 -27.74 14.52 -44.47
N VAL A 242 -27.09 15.34 -43.65
CA VAL A 242 -25.99 16.29 -43.98
C VAL A 242 -25.40 16.77 -42.65
N GLU A 243 -24.26 16.23 -42.18
CA GLU A 243 -23.35 16.91 -41.23
C GLU A 243 -22.14 16.01 -40.90
N GLY A 244 -21.17 15.98 -41.82
CA GLY A 244 -19.86 15.39 -41.60
C GLY A 244 -18.84 16.48 -41.28
N MET A 245 -18.82 16.95 -40.02
CA MET A 245 -17.68 17.64 -39.36
C MET A 245 -18.05 18.27 -37.99
N LYS A 246 -19.34 18.28 -37.59
CA LYS A 246 -19.80 18.75 -36.26
C LYS A 246 -20.12 17.63 -35.24
N LYS A 247 -19.94 16.36 -35.61
CA LYS A 247 -20.37 15.21 -34.78
C LYS A 247 -19.38 14.81 -33.69
N GLU A 248 -18.08 15.11 -33.82
CA GLU A 248 -17.09 14.73 -32.78
C GLU A 248 -17.24 15.53 -31.48
N ASN A 249 -17.60 16.82 -31.55
CA ASN A 249 -17.77 17.67 -30.36
C ASN A 249 -19.08 17.42 -29.59
N LYS A 250 -20.15 16.92 -30.24
CA LYS A 250 -21.41 16.58 -29.53
C LYS A 250 -21.30 15.28 -28.75
N THR A 251 -20.48 14.33 -29.20
CA THR A 251 -20.27 13.04 -28.51
C THR A 251 -19.47 13.15 -27.23
N THR A 252 -18.47 14.04 -27.17
CA THR A 252 -17.64 14.25 -25.97
C THR A 252 -18.44 14.92 -24.84
N SER A 253 -19.27 15.91 -25.17
CA SER A 253 -20.13 16.60 -24.18
C SER A 253 -21.16 15.66 -23.53
N ARG A 254 -21.84 14.81 -24.32
CA ARG A 254 -22.79 13.81 -23.77
C ARG A 254 -22.11 12.76 -22.90
N LYS A 255 -20.91 12.29 -23.27
CA LYS A 255 -20.13 11.33 -22.45
C LYS A 255 -19.75 11.94 -21.09
N ARG A 256 -19.34 13.21 -21.05
CA ARG A 256 -18.98 13.92 -19.81
C ARG A 256 -20.19 14.08 -18.87
N GLN A 257 -21.36 14.42 -19.40
CA GLN A 257 -22.60 14.50 -18.61
C GLN A 257 -23.06 13.15 -18.03
N ASN A 258 -22.84 12.04 -18.74
CA ASN A 258 -23.19 10.72 -18.21
C ASN A 258 -22.23 10.23 -17.13
N ARG A 259 -20.93 10.62 -17.18
CA ARG A 259 -19.95 10.26 -16.14
C ARG A 259 -20.24 10.94 -14.81
N THR A 260 -20.50 12.25 -14.82
CA THR A 260 -20.83 13.01 -13.60
C THR A 260 -22.11 12.52 -12.93
N LYS A 261 -23.08 12.00 -13.70
CA LYS A 261 -24.27 11.34 -13.15
C LYS A 261 -23.95 10.05 -12.38
N LYS A 262 -23.01 9.23 -12.87
CA LYS A 262 -22.64 7.96 -12.22
C LYS A 262 -21.87 8.17 -10.91
N GLY A 263 -20.91 9.10 -10.86
CA GLY A 263 -20.21 9.42 -9.61
C GLY A 263 -21.16 9.95 -8.53
N LYS A 264 -22.05 10.88 -8.90
CA LYS A 264 -23.12 11.38 -8.02
C LYS A 264 -24.09 10.29 -7.57
N GLN A 265 -24.27 9.23 -8.36
CA GLN A 265 -25.10 8.09 -7.98
C GLN A 265 -24.38 7.23 -6.93
N TRP A 266 -23.08 6.97 -7.10
CA TRP A 266 -22.32 6.17 -6.14
C TRP A 266 -22.22 6.84 -4.78
N SER A 267 -21.92 8.14 -4.72
CA SER A 267 -21.83 8.85 -3.44
C SER A 267 -23.17 8.91 -2.69
N LYS A 268 -24.29 8.94 -3.42
CA LYS A 268 -25.64 8.80 -2.84
C LYS A 268 -25.91 7.40 -2.30
N GLN A 269 -25.37 6.37 -2.96
CA GLN A 269 -25.51 4.97 -2.53
C GLN A 269 -24.56 4.62 -1.37
N ASN A 270 -23.42 5.31 -1.26
CA ASN A 270 -22.37 5.05 -0.27
C ASN A 270 -21.94 6.33 0.46
N PRO A 271 -22.87 7.01 1.17
CA PRO A 271 -22.60 8.33 1.73
C PRO A 271 -21.51 8.32 2.81
N ALA A 272 -21.36 7.23 3.58
CA ALA A 272 -20.29 7.10 4.58
C ALA A 272 -18.91 7.07 3.91
N GLN A 273 -18.74 6.24 2.88
CA GLN A 273 -17.49 6.14 2.11
C GLN A 273 -17.15 7.48 1.43
N ALA A 274 -18.13 8.17 0.87
CA ALA A 274 -17.91 9.49 0.26
C ALA A 274 -17.43 10.56 1.27
N ARG A 275 -17.98 10.57 2.49
CA ARG A 275 -17.52 11.49 3.54
C ARG A 275 -16.08 11.21 3.96
N MET A 276 -15.74 9.94 4.13
CA MET A 276 -14.39 9.50 4.50
C MET A 276 -13.35 9.85 3.43
N ALA A 277 -13.68 9.68 2.15
CA ALA A 277 -12.79 10.07 1.05
C ALA A 277 -12.45 11.57 1.07
N ASN A 278 -13.45 12.43 1.34
CA ASN A 278 -13.23 13.87 1.45
C ASN A 278 -12.33 14.20 2.64
N PHE A 279 -12.53 13.56 3.79
CA PHE A 279 -11.70 13.76 4.97
C PHE A 279 -10.22 13.43 4.71
N ILE A 280 -9.93 12.38 3.94
CA ILE A 280 -8.55 12.03 3.56
C ILE A 280 -7.89 13.12 2.72
N GLY A 281 -8.66 13.78 1.83
CA GLY A 281 -8.16 14.93 1.08
C GLY A 281 -7.89 16.16 1.97
N GLU A 282 -8.56 16.26 3.12
CA GLU A 282 -8.35 17.33 4.11
C GLU A 282 -7.18 17.06 5.07
N LEU A 283 -6.66 15.82 5.13
CA LEU A 283 -5.46 15.50 5.91
C LEU A 283 -4.18 16.15 5.34
N ASP A 284 -4.30 16.89 4.24
CA ASP A 284 -3.23 17.69 3.68
C ASP A 284 -2.68 18.70 4.71
N CYS A 285 -1.35 18.73 4.79
CA CYS A 285 -0.55 19.78 5.44
C CYS A 285 -0.30 19.69 6.95
N ILE A 286 -0.35 18.52 7.60
CA ILE A 286 0.39 18.36 8.88
C ILE A 286 1.90 18.15 8.57
N SER A 287 2.49 19.09 7.84
CA SER A 287 3.95 19.21 7.70
C SER A 287 4.42 20.30 8.65
N THR A 288 4.46 19.99 9.95
CA THR A 288 5.07 20.88 10.95
C THR A 288 6.52 20.48 11.18
N SER A 289 7.45 21.20 10.55
CA SER A 289 8.31 22.17 11.25
C SER A 289 9.67 22.34 10.57
N THR A 290 9.97 23.58 10.20
CA THR A 290 11.26 24.08 9.76
C THR A 290 12.25 24.17 10.95
N ALA A 291 12.54 23.05 11.61
CA ALA A 291 13.57 23.01 12.63
C ALA A 291 14.96 22.92 11.98
N LYS A 292 15.83 23.88 12.27
CA LYS A 292 17.19 24.01 11.70
C LYS A 292 18.16 22.85 12.03
N ASN A 293 17.71 21.84 12.79
CA ASN A 293 18.44 20.61 13.11
C ASN A 293 17.52 19.39 12.89
N ALA A 294 16.78 19.35 11.77
CA ALA A 294 15.85 18.27 11.49
C ALA A 294 16.61 16.94 11.41
N GLU A 295 16.23 16.00 12.28
CA GLU A 295 16.60 14.59 12.15
C GLU A 295 16.30 14.11 10.72
N PRO A 296 17.08 13.17 10.17
CA PRO A 296 16.81 12.66 8.83
C PRO A 296 15.41 12.05 8.78
N THR A 297 14.61 12.48 7.80
CA THR A 297 13.25 11.99 7.56
C THR A 297 13.15 11.31 6.19
N LEU A 298 12.10 10.49 6.04
CA LEU A 298 11.69 9.84 4.81
C LEU A 298 10.35 10.44 4.39
N ARG A 299 10.31 11.08 3.23
CA ARG A 299 9.09 11.69 2.68
C ARG A 299 8.33 10.68 1.85
N ILE A 300 7.15 10.27 2.32
CA ILE A 300 6.35 9.22 1.71
C ILE A 300 5.08 9.86 1.11
N GLY A 301 4.99 9.85 -0.22
CA GLY A 301 3.82 10.31 -0.96
C GLY A 301 2.93 9.14 -1.40
N ALA A 302 1.61 9.36 -1.50
CA ALA A 302 0.68 8.28 -1.81
C ALA A 302 -0.52 8.67 -2.68
N VAL A 303 -0.99 7.71 -3.49
CA VAL A 303 -2.25 7.80 -4.22
C VAL A 303 -3.03 6.49 -4.06
N HIS A 304 -4.18 6.59 -3.39
CA HIS A 304 -5.12 5.48 -3.14
C HIS A 304 -5.81 4.99 -4.41
N GLY A 305 -6.23 3.73 -4.40
CA GLY A 305 -7.04 3.11 -5.44
C GLY A 305 -6.39 3.02 -6.81
N ILE A 306 -7.24 2.88 -7.82
CA ILE A 306 -6.87 2.80 -9.24
C ILE A 306 -7.54 3.89 -10.09
N PRO A 307 -6.91 4.34 -11.18
CA PRO A 307 -7.56 5.18 -12.17
C PRO A 307 -8.70 4.42 -12.88
N SER A 308 -9.84 5.07 -13.08
CA SER A 308 -11.05 4.45 -13.60
C SER A 308 -11.85 5.40 -14.50
N SER A 309 -12.77 4.84 -15.28
CA SER A 309 -13.73 5.62 -16.08
C SER A 309 -14.87 6.23 -15.27
N HIS A 310 -14.95 5.88 -13.98
CA HIS A 310 -15.99 6.29 -13.04
C HIS A 310 -15.43 6.27 -11.62
N ASP A 311 -16.00 7.12 -10.79
CA ASP A 311 -15.62 7.31 -9.40
C ASP A 311 -16.39 6.35 -8.46
N GLN A 312 -15.68 5.74 -7.53
CA GLN A 312 -16.16 4.92 -6.41
C GLN A 312 -15.41 5.31 -5.12
N GLY A 313 -15.18 6.60 -4.91
CA GLY A 313 -14.37 7.11 -3.80
C GLY A 313 -12.91 6.72 -4.01
N LEU A 314 -12.20 6.43 -2.91
CA LEU A 314 -10.77 6.09 -3.00
C LEU A 314 -10.47 4.72 -3.59
N LYS A 315 -11.47 3.87 -3.84
CA LYS A 315 -11.27 2.56 -4.48
C LYS A 315 -10.99 2.70 -5.98
N LYS A 316 -11.78 3.53 -6.65
CA LYS A 316 -11.68 3.78 -8.09
C LYS A 316 -11.92 5.25 -8.34
N ILE A 317 -10.88 5.93 -8.79
CA ILE A 317 -10.91 7.39 -8.90
C ILE A 317 -11.11 7.74 -10.36
N GLU A 318 -11.84 8.81 -10.65
CA GLU A 318 -11.92 9.30 -12.04
C GLU A 318 -10.51 9.57 -12.54
N ARG A 319 -10.18 9.02 -13.71
CA ARG A 319 -8.81 8.97 -14.22
C ARG A 319 -8.07 10.30 -14.13
N GLU A 320 -8.67 11.41 -14.54
CA GLU A 320 -7.95 12.69 -14.51
C GLU A 320 -7.77 13.22 -13.09
N GLN A 321 -8.71 12.94 -12.17
CA GLN A 321 -8.54 13.24 -10.74
C GLN A 321 -7.43 12.41 -10.11
N TYR A 322 -7.33 11.12 -10.48
CA TYR A 322 -6.23 10.26 -10.02
C TYR A 322 -4.87 10.82 -10.45
N PHE A 323 -4.75 11.24 -11.72
CA PHE A 323 -3.51 11.82 -12.24
C PHE A 323 -3.23 13.22 -11.73
N GLU A 324 -4.25 14.01 -11.39
CA GLU A 324 -4.09 15.29 -10.69
C GLU A 324 -3.47 15.07 -9.30
N ALA A 325 -4.00 14.12 -8.52
CA ALA A 325 -3.44 13.75 -7.22
C ALA A 325 -2.01 13.19 -7.36
N LEU A 326 -1.77 12.29 -8.32
CA LEU A 326 -0.44 11.74 -8.57
C LEU A 326 0.58 12.81 -8.95
N ASN A 327 0.20 13.73 -9.85
CA ASN A 327 1.05 14.86 -10.23
C ASN A 327 1.29 15.80 -9.03
N GLY A 328 0.29 16.03 -8.17
CA GLY A 328 0.43 16.79 -6.93
C GLY A 328 1.53 16.22 -6.03
N VAL A 329 1.45 14.93 -5.73
CA VAL A 329 2.46 14.19 -4.95
C VAL A 329 3.84 14.25 -5.62
N CYS A 330 3.90 13.97 -6.92
CA CYS A 330 5.16 13.88 -7.67
C CYS A 330 5.83 15.24 -7.90
N SER A 331 5.08 16.34 -7.78
CA SER A 331 5.60 17.71 -7.85
C SER A 331 6.26 18.16 -6.55
N SER A 332 5.98 17.47 -5.44
CA SER A 332 6.63 17.70 -4.14
C SER A 332 7.92 16.88 -4.01
N PRO A 333 8.87 17.30 -3.15
CA PRO A 333 10.13 16.60 -2.98
C PRO A 333 9.92 15.37 -2.07
N ILE A 334 9.40 14.29 -2.62
CA ILE A 334 9.20 13.01 -1.91
C ILE A 334 10.38 12.07 -2.14
N ASP A 335 10.59 11.11 -1.24
CA ASP A 335 11.62 10.06 -1.36
C ASP A 335 11.02 8.73 -1.83
N VAL A 336 9.77 8.47 -1.44
CA VAL A 336 9.01 7.26 -1.78
C VAL A 336 7.63 7.64 -2.31
N LEU A 337 7.24 7.03 -3.42
CA LEU A 337 5.88 7.05 -3.95
C LEU A 337 5.22 5.70 -3.69
N VAL A 338 4.00 5.69 -3.16
CA VAL A 338 3.21 4.47 -2.94
C VAL A 338 1.89 4.58 -3.72
N THR A 339 1.58 3.58 -4.55
CA THR A 339 0.32 3.53 -5.32
C THR A 339 -0.25 2.14 -5.38
N HIS A 340 -1.57 1.96 -5.39
CA HIS A 340 -2.19 0.67 -5.70
C HIS A 340 -2.51 0.53 -7.20
N SER A 341 -1.59 0.95 -8.08
CA SER A 341 -1.76 0.82 -9.53
C SER A 341 -0.41 0.57 -10.18
N ASN A 342 -0.40 -0.23 -11.24
CA ASN A 342 0.85 -0.71 -11.82
C ASN A 342 1.44 0.29 -12.83
N PRO A 343 2.71 0.71 -12.67
CA PRO A 343 3.47 1.31 -13.76
C PRO A 343 3.77 0.26 -14.84
N ARG A 344 3.89 0.68 -16.11
CA ARG A 344 4.35 -0.22 -17.18
C ARG A 344 5.87 -0.10 -17.33
N LEU A 345 6.61 -1.05 -16.78
CA LEU A 345 8.08 -1.05 -16.84
C LEU A 345 8.59 -1.48 -18.23
N PRO A 346 9.83 -1.13 -18.59
CA PRO A 346 10.48 -1.67 -19.79
C PRO A 346 10.46 -3.20 -19.80
N GLY A 347 10.06 -3.83 -20.91
CA GLY A 347 9.90 -5.28 -21.01
C GLY A 347 8.52 -5.81 -20.59
N HIS A 348 7.60 -4.93 -20.15
CA HIS A 348 6.21 -5.28 -19.85
C HIS A 348 5.26 -5.05 -21.04
N GLU A 349 5.81 -4.81 -22.25
CA GLU A 349 5.01 -4.66 -23.46
C GLU A 349 4.13 -5.90 -23.68
N GLY A 350 2.82 -5.68 -23.83
CA GLY A 350 1.85 -6.77 -24.01
C GLY A 350 1.44 -7.51 -22.73
N ARG A 351 1.96 -7.15 -21.54
CA ARG A 351 1.51 -7.67 -20.24
C ARG A 351 0.71 -6.64 -19.45
N VAL A 352 1.21 -5.41 -19.41
CA VAL A 352 0.54 -4.27 -18.77
C VAL A 352 -0.08 -3.43 -19.88
N HIS A 353 -1.42 -3.38 -19.91
CA HIS A 353 -2.19 -2.71 -20.96
C HIS A 353 -2.79 -1.38 -20.51
N GLY A 354 -3.18 -0.57 -21.49
CA GLY A 354 -3.83 0.72 -21.26
C GLY A 354 -2.86 1.90 -21.18
N ASP A 355 -3.44 3.10 -21.19
CA ASP A 355 -2.71 4.37 -21.23
C ASP A 355 -2.34 4.86 -19.82
N ASP A 356 -2.92 4.26 -18.78
CA ASP A 356 -2.73 4.69 -17.39
C ASP A 356 -1.36 4.27 -16.84
N ALA A 357 -0.96 3.02 -17.09
CA ALA A 357 0.30 2.47 -16.57
C ALA A 357 1.57 3.20 -17.07
N PRO A 358 1.66 3.63 -18.35
CA PRO A 358 2.76 4.48 -18.82
C PRO A 358 2.77 5.85 -18.13
N ARG A 359 1.60 6.51 -18.01
CA ARG A 359 1.49 7.80 -17.34
C ARG A 359 1.98 7.72 -15.90
N ILE A 360 1.63 6.65 -15.17
CA ILE A 360 2.10 6.44 -13.78
C ILE A 360 3.62 6.35 -13.73
N LEU A 361 4.23 5.59 -14.64
CA LEU A 361 5.69 5.49 -14.70
C LEU A 361 6.33 6.85 -15.03
N ASP A 362 5.77 7.59 -15.99
CA ASP A 362 6.28 8.89 -16.38
C ASP A 362 6.24 9.89 -15.22
N GLU A 363 5.16 9.91 -14.43
CA GLU A 363 5.08 10.72 -13.19
C GLU A 363 6.19 10.36 -12.19
N PHE A 364 6.39 9.06 -11.92
CA PHE A 364 7.44 8.60 -11.01
C PHE A 364 8.85 9.00 -11.50
N LEU A 365 9.14 8.82 -12.79
CA LEU A 365 10.44 9.17 -13.36
C LEU A 365 10.71 10.68 -13.30
N ARG A 366 9.69 11.52 -13.46
CA ARG A 366 9.80 12.99 -13.33
C ARG A 366 9.93 13.49 -11.89
N SER A 367 9.38 12.75 -10.92
CA SER A 367 9.41 13.11 -9.50
C SER A 367 10.81 13.07 -8.87
N ALA A 368 10.94 13.58 -7.65
CA ALA A 368 12.14 13.38 -6.81
C ALA A 368 12.23 11.98 -6.17
N ALA A 369 11.14 11.20 -6.20
CA ALA A 369 11.05 9.91 -5.53
C ALA A 369 12.13 8.95 -6.04
N SER A 370 12.80 8.25 -5.13
CA SER A 370 13.79 7.23 -5.48
C SER A 370 13.24 5.81 -5.47
N LEU A 371 12.12 5.60 -4.76
CA LEU A 371 11.41 4.33 -4.68
C LEU A 371 9.94 4.51 -5.08
N HIS A 372 9.45 3.66 -5.97
CA HIS A 372 8.02 3.49 -6.25
C HIS A 372 7.56 2.12 -5.77
N VAL A 373 6.69 2.09 -4.77
CA VAL A 373 6.04 0.88 -4.26
C VAL A 373 4.65 0.75 -4.87
N HIS A 374 4.37 -0.39 -5.50
CA HIS A 374 3.04 -0.66 -6.02
C HIS A 374 2.53 -2.08 -5.78
N GLY A 375 1.20 -2.19 -5.71
CA GLY A 375 0.42 -3.43 -5.78
C GLY A 375 -0.59 -3.38 -6.94
N HIS A 376 -1.37 -4.45 -7.14
CA HIS A 376 -2.55 -4.61 -8.03
C HIS A 376 -2.38 -5.68 -9.13
N MET A 377 -1.17 -5.88 -9.67
CA MET A 377 -0.94 -6.93 -10.67
C MET A 377 0.42 -7.59 -10.51
N HIS A 378 0.38 -8.91 -10.40
CA HIS A 378 1.57 -9.73 -10.31
C HIS A 378 2.41 -9.67 -11.58
N THR A 379 3.57 -9.00 -11.53
CA THR A 379 4.54 -8.96 -12.62
C THR A 379 5.96 -9.16 -12.10
N ASP A 380 6.80 -9.72 -12.96
CA ASP A 380 8.24 -9.83 -12.73
C ASP A 380 9.01 -8.76 -13.52
N PRO A 381 10.16 -8.31 -13.01
CA PRO A 381 10.78 -8.72 -11.75
C PRO A 381 10.16 -8.01 -10.52
N VAL A 382 10.41 -8.56 -9.32
CA VAL A 382 9.91 -8.00 -8.04
C VAL A 382 10.49 -6.64 -7.69
N VAL A 383 11.75 -6.40 -8.04
CA VAL A 383 12.41 -5.09 -7.92
C VAL A 383 13.12 -4.80 -9.23
N SER A 384 12.87 -3.61 -9.78
CA SER A 384 13.52 -3.09 -10.99
C SER A 384 14.30 -1.83 -10.64
N VAL A 385 15.54 -1.72 -11.13
CA VAL A 385 16.28 -0.46 -11.13
C VAL A 385 16.19 0.10 -12.54
N LEU A 386 15.49 1.22 -12.71
CA LEU A 386 15.22 1.82 -14.01
C LEU A 386 16.33 2.80 -14.43
N ALA A 387 16.88 3.51 -13.44
CA ALA A 387 18.00 4.41 -13.56
C ALA A 387 18.68 4.51 -12.18
N GLU A 388 19.83 5.17 -12.10
CA GLU A 388 20.45 5.49 -10.82
C GLU A 388 19.46 6.28 -9.95
N GLY A 389 19.21 5.77 -8.73
CA GLY A 389 18.24 6.37 -7.82
C GLY A 389 16.77 6.21 -8.22
N LYS A 390 16.41 5.34 -9.17
CA LYS A 390 15.02 5.04 -9.54
C LYS A 390 14.73 3.55 -9.43
N VAL A 391 14.14 3.16 -8.31
CA VAL A 391 13.78 1.77 -8.00
C VAL A 391 12.26 1.62 -8.01
N VAL A 392 11.75 0.60 -8.69
CA VAL A 392 10.34 0.20 -8.62
C VAL A 392 10.25 -1.16 -7.95
N VAL A 393 9.35 -1.29 -6.98
CA VAL A 393 9.04 -2.55 -6.32
C VAL A 393 7.58 -2.92 -6.53
N ASN A 394 7.37 -4.13 -7.05
CA ASN A 394 6.06 -4.75 -7.14
C ASN A 394 5.86 -5.64 -5.90
N SER A 395 5.04 -5.17 -4.96
CA SER A 395 4.71 -5.89 -3.72
C SER A 395 3.47 -6.78 -3.82
N ASP A 396 2.87 -6.92 -5.00
CA ASP A 396 1.66 -7.70 -5.24
C ASP A 396 1.81 -9.16 -4.81
N CYS A 397 1.02 -9.59 -3.83
CA CYS A 397 1.10 -10.93 -3.21
C CYS A 397 2.51 -11.26 -2.67
N ARG A 398 3.30 -10.24 -2.27
CA ARG A 398 4.72 -10.38 -1.89
C ARG A 398 5.01 -9.58 -0.61
N ILE A 399 6.10 -9.95 0.05
CA ILE A 399 6.77 -9.12 1.05
C ILE A 399 8.15 -8.81 0.51
N VAL A 400 8.51 -7.54 0.39
CA VAL A 400 9.82 -7.12 -0.10
C VAL A 400 10.49 -6.25 0.94
N ALA A 401 11.57 -6.73 1.55
CA ALA A 401 12.34 -6.00 2.55
C ALA A 401 13.65 -5.48 1.96
N PHE A 402 13.83 -4.16 1.96
CA PHE A 402 15.09 -3.49 1.68
C PHE A 402 15.91 -3.38 2.96
N ALA A 403 17.00 -4.12 3.01
CA ALA A 403 17.91 -4.09 4.14
C ALA A 403 18.87 -2.89 4.05
N PRO A 404 19.15 -2.19 5.17
CA PRO A 404 20.22 -1.21 5.24
C PRO A 404 21.56 -1.73 4.77
N ALA A 405 22.49 -0.82 4.45
CA ALA A 405 23.89 -1.20 4.34
C ALA A 405 24.32 -1.86 5.66
N ASN A 406 24.86 -3.07 5.61
CA ASN A 406 25.46 -3.67 6.80
C ASN A 406 26.60 -2.73 7.22
N LYS A 407 26.38 -1.92 8.26
CA LYS A 407 27.49 -1.37 9.03
C LYS A 407 28.16 -2.60 9.61
N ARG A 408 29.16 -3.13 8.91
CA ARG A 408 29.96 -4.24 9.44
C ARG A 408 30.30 -3.83 10.86
N THR A 409 29.90 -4.64 11.82
CA THR A 409 30.35 -4.57 13.19
C THR A 409 31.83 -4.96 13.20
N ASP A 410 32.67 -4.18 12.52
CA ASP A 410 34.13 -4.32 12.53
C ASP A 410 34.71 -3.86 13.89
N SER A 411 33.86 -3.62 14.89
CA SER A 411 34.24 -3.23 16.25
C SER A 411 34.44 -4.42 17.21
N CYS A 412 34.19 -5.67 16.81
CA CYS A 412 34.38 -6.83 17.70
C CYS A 412 35.77 -7.47 17.69
N ASP A 413 36.70 -7.05 16.81
CA ASP A 413 38.08 -7.57 16.77
C ASP A 413 39.13 -6.63 17.43
N LYS A 414 38.71 -5.86 18.43
CA LYS A 414 39.63 -5.21 19.38
C LYS A 414 39.40 -5.78 20.79
N ARG A 415 39.88 -6.99 21.03
CA ARG A 415 40.19 -7.48 22.39
C ARG A 415 41.58 -8.08 22.41
#